data_AF-A0A9Q1BFF0-F1
#
_entry.id   AF-A0A9Q1BFF0-F1
#
_cell.length_a   1.000
_cell.length_b   1.000
_cell.length_c   1.000
_cell.angle_alpha   90.00
_cell.angle_beta   90.00
_cell.angle_gamma   90.00
#
_symmetry.space_group_name_H-M   'P 1'
#
loop_
_entity.id
_entity.type
_entity.pdbx_description
1 polymer ?
#
loop_
_entity_poly.entity_id
_entity_poly.type
_entity_poly.pdbx_seq_one_letter_code
_entity_poly.pdbx_strand_id
1 'polypeptide(L)'
;MAGSKSGVHQRILEKNNLAGFCDNHLLNLVGVHAAKQDTVWSHSLEQLNLSTCSFPVSHSAGKTENAVPVVVKKESETRWSARAEAVKPVNEYLCEILQVLEKMIDNENQTTETRSDAEWLYHCMLSYDFLTLLGFWDKILIRIDRVQKKLKDPTMNFDDAPMKALQYHFNGERDVLHDQRVSRGKTQSLPRMGN
;
A
#
# COMPACT_ATOMS: atom_id res chain seq x y z
N MET A 1 -6.11 1.26 -17.91
CA MET A 1 -7.52 1.47 -18.28
C MET A 1 -7.60 2.01 -19.70
N ALA A 2 -7.85 1.15 -20.70
CA ALA A 2 -8.28 1.58 -22.03
C ALA A 2 -9.80 1.86 -21.97
N GLY A 3 -10.20 2.92 -21.26
CA GLY A 3 -11.61 3.25 -21.09
C GLY A 3 -12.05 4.26 -22.14
N SER A 4 -12.99 3.88 -23.02
CA SER A 4 -14.04 4.65 -23.74
C SER A 4 -13.74 6.05 -24.36
N LYS A 5 -12.57 6.64 -24.13
CA LYS A 5 -12.18 8.01 -24.48
C LYS A 5 -10.94 8.04 -25.38
N SER A 6 -10.69 7.01 -26.21
CA SER A 6 -9.64 7.09 -27.24
C SER A 6 -9.82 8.36 -28.09
N GLY A 7 -11.07 8.74 -28.36
CA GLY A 7 -11.40 9.94 -29.12
C GLY A 7 -11.14 11.28 -28.41
N VAL A 8 -10.90 11.37 -27.10
CA VAL A 8 -10.56 12.66 -26.45
C VAL A 8 -9.06 12.92 -26.55
N HIS A 9 -8.24 11.91 -26.24
CA HIS A 9 -6.79 12.01 -26.39
C HIS A 9 -6.41 12.22 -27.86
N GLN A 10 -7.07 11.50 -28.77
CA GLN A 10 -6.87 11.67 -30.21
C GLN A 10 -7.28 13.08 -30.69
N ARG A 11 -8.43 13.62 -30.25
CA ARG A 11 -8.83 15.01 -30.57
C ARG A 11 -7.92 16.08 -29.98
N ILE A 12 -7.27 15.82 -28.85
CA ILE A 12 -6.27 16.72 -28.25
C ILE A 12 -4.98 16.68 -29.08
N LEU A 13 -4.51 15.48 -29.47
CA LEU A 13 -3.35 15.30 -30.34
C LEU A 13 -3.55 15.89 -31.75
N GLU A 14 -4.76 15.80 -32.29
CA GLU A 14 -5.15 16.43 -33.56
C GLU A 14 -5.04 17.96 -33.50
N LYS A 15 -5.30 18.57 -32.33
CA LYS A 15 -5.18 20.03 -32.12
C LYS A 15 -3.78 20.47 -31.71
N ASN A 16 -3.03 19.61 -31.02
CA ASN A 16 -1.66 19.85 -30.61
C ASN A 16 -0.90 18.52 -30.58
N ASN A 17 -0.08 18.26 -31.60
CA ASN A 17 0.69 17.04 -31.72
C ASN A 17 1.82 16.92 -30.68
N LEU A 18 2.13 18.00 -29.95
CA LEU A 18 3.06 18.01 -28.82
C LEU A 18 2.36 17.77 -27.48
N ALA A 19 1.03 17.65 -27.47
CA ALA A 19 0.27 17.31 -26.26
C ALA A 19 0.49 15.83 -25.90
N GLY A 20 1.64 15.53 -25.30
CA GLY A 20 1.94 14.22 -24.73
C GLY A 20 1.00 13.86 -23.57
N PHE A 21 1.21 12.67 -23.01
CA PHE A 21 0.56 12.32 -21.76
C PHE A 21 1.02 13.28 -20.65
N CYS A 22 0.07 13.80 -19.87
CA CYS A 22 0.39 14.57 -18.66
C CYS A 22 1.30 13.74 -17.73
N ASP A 23 2.32 14.35 -17.13
CA ASP A 23 3.27 13.68 -16.23
C ASP A 23 2.58 12.88 -15.12
N ASN A 24 1.46 13.41 -14.60
CA ASN A 24 0.66 12.72 -13.60
C ASN A 24 0.03 11.42 -14.14
N HIS A 25 -0.31 11.37 -15.43
CA HIS A 25 -0.82 10.17 -16.11
C HIS A 25 0.29 9.14 -16.34
N LEU A 26 1.46 9.58 -16.83
CA LEU A 26 2.62 8.71 -16.99
C LEU A 26 3.05 8.09 -15.66
N LEU A 27 3.12 8.90 -14.60
CA LEU A 27 3.45 8.43 -13.26
C LEU A 27 2.44 7.38 -12.76
N ASN A 28 1.15 7.58 -13.01
CA ASN A 28 0.11 6.62 -12.65
C ASN A 28 0.29 5.28 -13.41
N LEU A 29 0.58 5.33 -14.71
CA LEU A 29 0.81 4.15 -15.55
C LEU A 29 2.06 3.38 -15.13
N VAL A 30 3.20 4.06 -15.01
CA VAL A 30 4.48 3.45 -14.62
C VAL A 30 4.35 2.78 -13.26
N GLY A 31 3.74 3.48 -12.29
CA GLY A 31 3.49 2.91 -10.99
C GLY A 31 2.63 1.64 -11.09
N VAL A 32 1.48 1.70 -11.77
CA VAL A 32 0.55 0.54 -11.83
C VAL A 32 1.21 -0.66 -12.50
N HIS A 33 1.99 -0.43 -13.56
CA HIS A 33 2.76 -1.48 -14.20
C HIS A 33 3.85 -2.05 -13.29
N ALA A 34 4.61 -1.21 -12.60
CA ALA A 34 5.64 -1.67 -11.66
C ALA A 34 5.04 -2.52 -10.53
N ALA A 35 3.93 -2.08 -9.96
CA ALA A 35 3.15 -2.83 -8.98
C ALA A 35 2.72 -4.21 -9.52
N LYS A 36 2.15 -4.29 -10.73
CA LYS A 36 1.67 -5.56 -11.30
C LYS A 36 2.80 -6.55 -11.65
N GLN A 37 4.01 -6.07 -11.87
CA GLN A 37 5.17 -6.93 -12.13
C GLN A 37 5.76 -7.53 -10.85
N ASP A 38 5.50 -6.90 -9.70
CA ASP A 38 5.94 -7.38 -8.41
C ASP A 38 4.88 -8.33 -7.82
N THR A 39 5.15 -9.62 -7.90
CA THR A 39 4.27 -10.68 -7.38
C THR A 39 4.16 -10.65 -5.86
N VAL A 40 5.22 -10.21 -5.19
CA VAL A 40 5.27 -10.07 -3.73
C VAL A 40 4.34 -8.94 -3.30
N TRP A 41 4.41 -7.80 -3.98
CA TRP A 41 3.47 -6.70 -3.78
C TRP A 41 2.03 -7.06 -4.10
N SER A 42 1.79 -7.71 -5.25
CA SER A 42 0.44 -8.09 -5.67
C SER A 42 -0.21 -9.02 -4.65
N HIS A 43 0.56 -9.94 -4.09
CA HIS A 43 0.11 -10.83 -3.02
C HIS A 43 -0.13 -10.09 -1.70
N SER A 44 0.75 -9.17 -1.30
CA SER A 44 0.54 -8.35 -0.08
C SER A 44 -0.65 -7.40 -0.19
N LEU A 45 -0.93 -6.84 -1.37
CA LEU A 45 -2.13 -6.07 -1.62
C LEU A 45 -3.40 -6.91 -1.55
N GLU A 46 -3.36 -8.12 -2.12
CA GLU A 46 -4.47 -9.05 -2.01
C GLU A 46 -4.73 -9.42 -0.55
N GLN A 47 -3.69 -9.69 0.23
CA GLN A 47 -3.80 -9.91 1.68
C GLN A 47 -4.40 -8.69 2.41
N LEU A 48 -3.98 -7.47 2.06
CA LEU A 48 -4.56 -6.22 2.58
C LEU A 48 -6.03 -6.02 2.17
N ASN A 49 -6.41 -6.39 0.96
CA ASN A 49 -7.81 -6.32 0.53
C ASN A 49 -8.66 -7.36 1.22
N LEU A 50 -8.16 -8.59 1.36
CA LEU A 50 -8.84 -9.64 2.11
C LEU A 50 -9.01 -9.22 3.58
N SER A 51 -7.98 -8.63 4.19
CA SER A 51 -8.05 -8.15 5.57
C SER A 51 -9.12 -7.07 5.76
N THR A 52 -9.26 -6.16 4.80
CA THR A 52 -10.18 -5.02 4.89
C THR A 52 -11.60 -5.32 4.40
N CYS A 53 -11.77 -6.29 3.49
CA CYS A 53 -13.07 -6.74 3.01
C CYS A 53 -13.70 -7.82 3.91
N SER A 54 -12.93 -8.76 4.45
CA SER A 54 -13.44 -9.82 5.32
C SER A 54 -13.73 -9.33 6.74
N PHE A 55 -12.96 -8.35 7.21
CA PHE A 55 -13.17 -7.69 8.48
C PHE A 55 -13.30 -6.20 8.20
N PRO A 56 -14.52 -5.70 7.89
CA PRO A 56 -14.72 -4.27 7.90
C PRO A 56 -14.34 -3.79 9.31
N VAL A 57 -13.19 -3.12 9.41
CA VAL A 57 -12.84 -2.31 10.58
C VAL A 57 -13.83 -1.14 10.54
N SER A 58 -15.03 -1.44 10.97
CA SER A 58 -16.17 -0.54 11.10
C SER A 58 -16.86 -1.00 12.35
N HIS A 59 -16.18 -0.78 13.47
CA HIS A 59 -16.93 -0.54 14.69
C HIS A 59 -17.51 0.87 14.53
N SER A 60 -18.76 0.93 14.09
CA SER A 60 -19.58 2.13 14.15
C SER A 60 -19.49 2.72 15.56
N ALA A 61 -19.48 4.06 15.62
CA ALA A 61 -19.63 4.81 16.86
C ALA A 61 -20.84 4.28 17.64
N GLY A 62 -20.59 3.41 18.62
CA GLY A 62 -21.65 2.61 19.24
C GLY A 62 -21.12 1.50 20.13
N LYS A 63 -20.70 1.88 21.34
CA LYS A 63 -20.69 1.04 22.55
C LYS A 63 -19.98 -0.32 22.49
N THR A 64 -18.70 -0.36 22.16
CA THR A 64 -17.78 -1.36 22.73
C THR A 64 -16.43 -0.68 22.98
N GLU A 65 -15.78 -1.00 24.09
CA GLU A 65 -14.54 -0.36 24.57
C GLU A 65 -13.29 -0.68 23.71
N ASN A 66 -13.49 -1.33 22.55
CA ASN A 66 -12.44 -1.88 21.68
C ASN A 66 -12.56 -1.46 20.19
N ALA A 67 -13.30 -0.39 19.90
CA ALA A 67 -13.49 0.07 18.52
C ALA A 67 -12.22 0.75 17.96
N VAL A 68 -11.57 0.13 16.97
CA VAL A 68 -10.56 0.81 16.14
C VAL A 68 -11.29 1.84 15.26
N PRO A 69 -10.98 3.15 15.36
CA PRO A 69 -11.80 4.22 14.78
C PRO A 69 -11.56 4.41 13.27
N VAL A 70 -11.36 3.33 12.52
CA VAL A 70 -10.67 3.38 11.23
C VAL A 70 -11.39 2.56 10.20
N VAL A 71 -12.09 3.25 9.29
CA VAL A 71 -12.62 2.64 8.08
C VAL A 71 -11.47 2.46 7.08
N VAL A 72 -11.01 1.23 6.92
CA VAL A 72 -10.07 0.92 5.84
C VAL A 72 -10.85 0.79 4.54
N LYS A 73 -10.59 1.70 3.59
CA LYS A 73 -11.25 1.66 2.29
C LYS A 73 -10.61 0.58 1.43
N LYS A 74 -11.43 -0.09 0.62
CA LYS A 74 -10.94 -0.96 -0.45
C LYS A 74 -10.04 -0.15 -1.38
N GLU A 75 -8.91 -0.72 -1.77
CA GLU A 75 -8.03 -0.07 -2.71
C GLU A 75 -8.66 0.03 -4.12
N SER A 76 -8.15 0.93 -4.94
CA SER A 76 -8.46 0.96 -6.37
C SER A 76 -7.20 0.73 -7.18
N GLU A 77 -7.26 -0.23 -8.11
CA GLU A 77 -6.16 -0.50 -9.06
C GLU A 77 -5.75 0.73 -9.89
N THR A 78 -6.65 1.70 -10.04
CA THR A 78 -6.48 2.80 -11.00
C THR A 78 -5.94 4.09 -10.38
N ARG A 79 -5.90 4.20 -9.04
CA ARG A 79 -5.60 5.45 -8.33
C ARG A 79 -4.66 5.19 -7.14
N TRP A 80 -3.43 5.67 -7.24
CA TRP A 80 -2.44 5.63 -6.15
C TRP A 80 -2.94 6.24 -4.84
N SER A 81 -3.74 7.32 -4.92
CA SER A 81 -4.37 7.91 -3.74
C SER A 81 -5.31 6.95 -3.01
N ALA A 82 -6.03 6.09 -3.73
CA ALA A 82 -6.90 5.08 -3.11
C ALA A 82 -6.09 3.96 -2.45
N ARG A 83 -4.94 3.59 -3.02
CA ARG A 83 -3.99 2.67 -2.38
C ARG A 83 -3.40 3.27 -1.12
N ALA A 84 -3.02 4.55 -1.15
CA ALA A 84 -2.53 5.27 0.04
C ALA A 84 -3.61 5.31 1.15
N GLU A 85 -4.87 5.56 0.78
CA GLU A 85 -6.00 5.54 1.72
C GLU A 85 -6.28 4.14 2.32
N ALA A 86 -5.90 3.07 1.62
CA ALA A 86 -6.05 1.69 2.10
C ALA A 86 -4.86 1.24 2.98
N VAL A 87 -3.63 1.56 2.58
CA VAL A 87 -2.40 1.13 3.27
C VAL A 87 -2.16 1.92 4.54
N LYS A 88 -2.36 3.24 4.50
CA LYS A 88 -2.02 4.13 5.61
C LYS A 88 -2.68 3.71 6.93
N PRO A 89 -4.00 3.44 6.99
CA PRO A 89 -4.61 3.10 8.25
C PRO A 89 -4.22 1.70 8.75
N VAL A 90 -3.87 0.77 7.86
CA VAL A 90 -3.33 -0.54 8.28
C VAL A 90 -1.95 -0.37 8.92
N ASN A 91 -1.11 0.50 8.35
CA ASN A 91 0.21 0.80 8.93
C ASN A 91 0.10 1.54 10.28
N GLU A 92 -0.84 2.48 10.39
CA GLU A 92 -1.03 3.32 11.58
C GLU A 92 -1.65 2.54 12.77
N TYR A 93 -2.54 1.59 12.48
CA TYR A 93 -3.32 0.86 13.50
C TYR A 93 -3.05 -0.65 13.50
N LEU A 94 -1.85 -1.06 13.05
CA LEU A 94 -1.49 -2.47 12.91
C LEU A 94 -1.68 -3.25 14.24
N CYS A 95 -1.23 -2.68 15.35
CA CYS A 95 -1.32 -3.31 16.67
C CYS A 95 -2.78 -3.54 17.08
N GLU A 96 -3.62 -2.55 16.87
CA GLU A 96 -5.04 -2.60 17.22
C GLU A 96 -5.80 -3.58 16.33
N ILE A 97 -5.45 -3.65 15.04
CA ILE A 97 -6.00 -4.66 14.12
C ILE A 97 -5.63 -6.06 14.60
N LEU A 98 -4.36 -6.30 14.96
CA LEU A 98 -3.92 -7.60 15.48
C LEU A 98 -4.65 -7.98 16.78
N GLN A 99 -4.87 -7.04 17.69
CA GLN A 99 -5.64 -7.28 18.92
C GLN A 99 -7.11 -7.62 18.65
N VAL A 100 -7.73 -7.00 17.63
CA VAL A 100 -9.09 -7.33 17.23
C VAL A 100 -9.13 -8.75 16.66
N LEU A 101 -8.18 -9.12 15.81
CA LEU A 101 -8.09 -10.47 15.25
C LEU A 101 -7.90 -11.52 16.35
N GLU A 102 -7.00 -11.28 17.31
CA GLU A 102 -6.79 -12.16 18.47
C GLU A 102 -8.09 -12.36 19.25
N LYS A 103 -8.82 -11.28 19.56
CA LYS A 103 -10.14 -11.37 20.22
C LYS A 103 -11.17 -12.14 19.40
N MET A 104 -11.10 -12.09 18.07
CA MET A 104 -11.99 -12.86 17.20
C MET A 104 -11.66 -14.35 17.20
N ILE A 105 -10.38 -14.70 17.24
CA ILE A 105 -9.89 -16.09 17.33
C ILE A 105 -10.37 -16.75 18.63
N ASP A 106 -10.34 -15.99 19.74
CA ASP A 106 -10.71 -16.48 21.07
C ASP A 106 -12.22 -16.45 21.35
N ASN A 107 -13.03 -15.84 20.48
CA ASN A 107 -14.47 -15.71 20.72
C ASN A 107 -15.23 -16.98 20.33
N GLU A 108 -15.58 -17.79 21.32
CA GLU A 108 -16.36 -19.02 21.16
C GLU A 108 -17.75 -18.82 20.55
N ASN A 109 -18.29 -17.59 20.55
CA ASN A 109 -19.57 -17.27 19.92
C ASN A 109 -19.47 -17.07 18.40
N GLN A 110 -18.25 -16.96 17.85
CA GLN A 110 -18.03 -16.87 16.40
C GLN A 110 -18.06 -18.24 15.74
N THR A 111 -18.35 -18.28 14.44
CA THR A 111 -18.29 -19.54 13.69
C THR A 111 -16.85 -20.03 13.57
N THR A 112 -16.67 -21.35 13.45
CA THR A 112 -15.34 -21.93 13.22
C THR A 112 -14.65 -21.35 11.99
N GLU A 113 -15.41 -21.05 10.94
CA GLU A 113 -14.92 -20.43 9.71
C GLU A 113 -14.38 -19.02 9.99
N THR A 114 -15.15 -18.16 10.64
CA THR A 114 -14.71 -16.80 11.00
C THR A 114 -13.48 -16.79 11.90
N ARG A 115 -13.40 -17.73 12.85
CA ARG A 115 -12.22 -17.87 13.72
C ARG A 115 -10.98 -18.31 12.93
N SER A 116 -11.14 -19.25 12.00
CA SER A 116 -10.05 -19.74 11.14
C SER A 116 -9.55 -18.66 10.18
N ASP A 117 -10.47 -17.87 9.60
CA ASP A 117 -10.12 -16.73 8.74
C ASP A 117 -9.38 -15.63 9.51
N ALA A 118 -9.82 -15.35 10.75
CA ALA A 118 -9.14 -14.38 11.62
C ALA A 118 -7.73 -14.85 12.02
N GLU A 119 -7.57 -16.15 12.33
CA GLU A 119 -6.28 -16.77 12.65
C GLU A 119 -5.32 -16.73 11.46
N TRP A 120 -5.80 -17.14 10.28
CA TRP A 120 -5.02 -17.05 9.05
C TRP A 120 -4.54 -15.62 8.79
N LEU A 121 -5.46 -14.65 8.88
CA LEU A 121 -5.14 -13.26 8.62
C LEU A 121 -4.14 -12.70 9.63
N TYR A 122 -4.31 -13.01 10.92
CA TYR A 122 -3.38 -12.62 11.98
C TYR A 122 -1.96 -13.07 11.68
N HIS A 123 -1.78 -14.33 11.27
CA HIS A 123 -0.47 -14.85 10.89
C HIS A 123 0.09 -14.24 9.59
N CYS A 124 -0.76 -13.97 8.59
CA CYS A 124 -0.35 -13.26 7.39
C CYS A 124 0.19 -11.86 7.72
N MET A 125 -0.52 -11.10 8.56
CA MET A 125 -0.12 -9.74 8.95
C MET A 125 1.16 -9.71 9.79
N LEU A 126 1.43 -10.76 10.57
CA LEU A 126 2.68 -10.92 11.33
C LEU A 126 3.86 -11.42 10.49
N SER A 127 3.62 -11.83 9.24
CA SER A 127 4.70 -12.29 8.38
C SER A 127 5.73 -11.18 8.13
N TYR A 128 7.00 -11.56 8.08
CA TYR A 128 8.08 -10.61 7.83
C TYR A 128 7.88 -9.84 6.52
N ASP A 129 7.44 -10.54 5.47
CA ASP A 129 7.21 -9.94 4.17
C ASP A 129 6.09 -8.89 4.24
N PHE A 130 4.95 -9.22 4.87
CA PHE A 130 3.87 -8.27 5.06
C PHE A 130 4.30 -7.02 5.81
N LEU A 131 4.94 -7.17 6.98
CA LEU A 131 5.38 -6.03 7.81
C LEU A 131 6.39 -5.13 7.08
N THR A 132 7.34 -5.75 6.37
CA THR A 132 8.38 -5.02 5.63
C THR A 132 7.77 -4.25 4.47
N LEU A 133 6.86 -4.89 3.73
CA LEU A 133 6.19 -4.29 2.58
C LEU A 133 5.20 -3.22 3.01
N LEU A 134 4.44 -3.43 4.09
CA LEU A 134 3.50 -2.44 4.62
C LEU A 134 4.20 -1.10 4.88
N GLY A 135 5.32 -1.12 5.61
CA GLY A 135 6.09 0.08 5.91
C GLY A 135 6.76 0.71 4.67
N PHE A 136 7.25 -0.11 3.74
CA PHE A 136 7.80 0.37 2.47
C PHE A 136 6.74 1.09 1.64
N TRP A 137 5.60 0.44 1.44
CA TRP A 137 4.54 0.94 0.59
C TRP A 137 3.85 2.16 1.18
N ASP A 138 3.65 2.25 2.49
CA ASP A 138 3.12 3.47 3.11
C ASP A 138 3.94 4.71 2.70
N LYS A 139 5.26 4.63 2.79
CA LYS A 139 6.17 5.72 2.40
C LYS A 139 6.12 6.03 0.91
N ILE A 140 6.20 5.00 0.06
CA ILE A 140 6.18 5.14 -1.40
C ILE A 140 4.86 5.75 -1.87
N LEU A 141 3.73 5.26 -1.36
CA LEU A 141 2.39 5.72 -1.69
C LEU A 141 2.17 7.17 -1.28
N ILE A 142 2.59 7.55 -0.06
CA ILE A 142 2.53 8.94 0.41
C ILE A 142 3.35 9.86 -0.49
N ARG A 143 4.54 9.42 -0.92
CA ARG A 143 5.40 10.24 -1.78
C ARG A 143 4.80 10.40 -3.17
N ILE A 144 4.29 9.33 -3.77
CA ILE A 144 3.61 9.37 -5.07
C ILE A 144 2.40 10.31 -4.99
N ASP A 145 1.53 10.15 -3.99
CA ASP A 145 0.35 11.00 -3.82
C ASP A 145 0.70 12.48 -3.68
N ARG A 146 1.75 12.82 -2.92
CA ARG A 146 2.27 14.19 -2.80
C ARG A 146 2.76 14.75 -4.14
N VAL A 147 3.51 13.97 -4.90
CA VAL A 147 4.01 14.39 -6.23
C VAL A 147 2.84 14.54 -7.21
N GLN A 148 1.89 13.62 -7.22
CA GLN A 148 0.68 13.69 -8.06
C GLN A 148 -0.19 14.92 -7.72
N LYS A 149 -0.33 15.27 -6.43
CA LYS A 149 -1.03 16.48 -6.01
C LYS A 149 -0.31 17.74 -6.49
N LYS A 150 1.02 17.77 -6.37
CA LYS A 150 1.86 18.87 -6.87
C LYS A 150 1.80 19.03 -8.39
N LEU A 151 1.85 17.93 -9.15
CA LEU A 151 1.74 17.96 -10.62
C LEU A 151 0.37 18.46 -11.13
N LYS A 152 -0.65 18.50 -10.27
CA LYS A 152 -1.97 19.05 -10.58
C LYS A 152 -2.10 20.53 -10.19
N ASP A 153 -1.09 21.11 -9.54
CA ASP A 153 -1.09 22.51 -9.17
C ASP A 153 -0.80 23.37 -10.42
N PRO A 154 -1.75 24.21 -10.86
CA PRO A 154 -1.57 25.03 -12.06
C PRO A 154 -0.51 26.12 -11.90
N THR A 155 -0.05 26.38 -10.67
CA THR A 155 1.00 27.38 -10.37
C THR A 155 2.40 26.79 -10.38
N MET A 156 2.54 25.47 -10.54
CA MET A 156 3.81 24.79 -10.45
C MET A 156 4.59 24.86 -11.77
N ASN A 157 5.85 25.27 -11.68
CA ASN A 157 6.80 25.19 -12.80
C ASN A 157 7.20 23.71 -13.01
N PHE A 158 6.93 23.20 -14.20
CA PHE A 158 7.28 21.84 -14.63
C PHE A 158 8.78 21.76 -14.98
N ASP A 159 9.63 21.67 -13.96
CA ASP A 159 11.02 21.23 -14.11
C ASP A 159 11.16 19.75 -13.72
N ASP A 160 12.22 19.06 -14.15
CA ASP A 160 12.50 17.64 -13.81
C ASP A 160 12.65 17.33 -12.31
N ALA A 161 12.68 18.36 -11.45
CA ALA A 161 12.98 18.26 -10.04
C ALA A 161 12.04 17.31 -9.24
N PRO A 162 10.70 17.31 -9.43
CA PRO A 162 9.81 16.40 -8.72
C PRO A 162 10.04 14.93 -9.09
N MET A 163 10.37 14.63 -10.35
CA MET A 163 10.64 13.27 -10.81
C MET A 163 11.97 12.75 -10.28
N LYS A 164 13.04 13.56 -10.35
CA LYS A 164 14.33 13.22 -9.73
C LYS A 164 14.20 13.00 -8.22
N ALA A 165 13.46 13.88 -7.53
CA ALA A 165 13.23 13.75 -6.10
C ALA A 165 12.40 12.50 -5.72
N LEU A 166 11.55 12.00 -6.62
CA LEU A 166 10.84 10.74 -6.44
C LEU A 166 11.79 9.55 -6.60
N GLN A 167 12.64 9.58 -7.63
CA GLN A 167 13.64 8.54 -7.88
C GLN A 167 14.63 8.40 -6.73
N TYR A 168 15.16 9.52 -6.21
CA TYR A 168 16.06 9.50 -5.05
C TYR A 168 15.39 8.91 -3.81
N HIS A 169 14.11 9.23 -3.58
CA HIS A 169 13.37 8.67 -2.46
C HIS A 169 13.20 7.15 -2.59
N PHE A 170 12.84 6.66 -3.78
CA PHE A 170 12.67 5.22 -4.02
C PHE A 170 13.97 4.45 -3.83
N ASN A 171 15.09 4.98 -4.33
CA ASN A 171 16.40 4.37 -4.12
C ASN A 171 16.78 4.34 -2.65
N GLY A 172 16.57 5.44 -1.91
CA GLY A 172 16.85 5.50 -0.48
C GLY A 172 16.06 4.47 0.33
N GLU A 173 14.75 4.34 0.10
CA GLU A 173 13.93 3.33 0.79
C GLU A 173 14.36 1.90 0.45
N ARG A 174 14.70 1.63 -0.82
CA ARG A 174 15.23 0.33 -1.24
C ARG A 174 16.53 -0.01 -0.50
N ASP A 175 17.46 0.95 -0.40
CA ASP A 175 18.76 0.73 0.20
C ASP A 175 18.61 0.48 1.72
N VAL A 176 17.70 1.19 2.41
CA VAL A 176 17.35 0.93 3.80
C VAL A 176 16.81 -0.49 4.00
N LEU A 177 15.90 -0.95 3.15
CA LEU A 177 15.38 -2.32 3.23
C LEU A 177 16.45 -3.37 3.00
N HIS A 178 17.35 -3.13 2.04
CA HIS A 178 18.46 -4.03 1.75
C HIS A 178 19.38 -4.17 2.98
N ASP A 179 19.73 -3.06 3.61
CA ASP A 179 20.60 -3.05 4.80
C ASP A 179 19.94 -3.74 6.00
N GLN A 180 18.64 -3.55 6.20
CA GLN A 180 17.87 -4.28 7.22
C GLN A 180 17.85 -5.78 6.96
N ARG A 181 17.73 -6.22 5.69
CA ARG A 181 17.75 -7.64 5.33
C ARG A 181 19.14 -8.26 5.52
N VAL A 182 20.20 -7.55 5.11
CA VAL A 182 21.58 -7.99 5.27
C VAL A 182 21.98 -8.09 6.74
N SER A 183 21.62 -7.10 7.55
CA SER A 183 21.90 -7.12 9.00
C SER A 183 21.20 -8.29 9.70
N ARG A 184 19.92 -8.54 9.41
CA ARG A 184 19.19 -9.72 9.94
C ARG A 184 19.81 -11.04 9.50
N GLY A 185 20.20 -11.16 8.23
CA GLY A 185 20.88 -12.36 7.70
C GLY A 185 22.21 -12.62 8.42
N LYS A 186 22.96 -11.57 8.76
CA LYS A 186 24.19 -11.67 9.57
C LYS A 186 23.90 -12.10 11.02
N THR A 187 22.83 -11.58 11.64
CA THR A 187 22.44 -11.97 13.01
C THR A 187 21.97 -13.43 13.08
N GLN A 188 21.30 -13.94 12.04
CA GLN A 188 20.84 -15.34 11.98
C GLN A 188 21.96 -16.33 11.57
N SER A 189 23.03 -15.86 10.94
CA SER A 189 24.17 -16.69 10.51
C SER A 189 25.37 -16.68 11.48
N LEU A 190 25.27 -15.98 12.60
CA LEU A 190 26.23 -16.15 13.70
C LEU A 190 26.09 -17.57 14.25
N PRO A 191 27.20 -18.34 14.40
CA PRO A 191 27.12 -19.66 14.99
C PRO A 191 26.55 -19.53 16.40
N ARG A 192 25.67 -20.47 16.78
CA ARG A 192 25.46 -20.80 18.20
C ARG A 192 26.84 -21.17 18.75
N MET A 193 27.56 -20.18 19.28
CA MET A 193 28.75 -20.42 20.08
C MET A 193 28.26 -21.11 21.34
N GLY A 194 28.64 -22.38 21.48
CA GLY A 194 28.29 -23.21 22.60
C GLY A 194 28.81 -22.64 23.92
N ASN A 195 28.01 -22.81 24.97
CA ASN A 195 28.21 -23.88 25.96
C ASN A 195 26.88 -24.21 26.61
#